data_AF-G0MLH2-F1
#
_entry.id   AF-G0MLH2-F1
#
_cell.length_a   1.000
_cell.length_b   1.000
_cell.length_c   1.000
_cell.angle_alpha   90.00
_cell.angle_beta   90.00
_cell.angle_gamma   90.00
#
_symmetry.space_group_name_H-M   'P 1'
#
loop_
_entity.id
_entity.type
_entity.pdbx_description
1 polymer ?
#
loop_
_entity_poly.entity_id
_entity_poly.type
_entity_poly.pdbx_seq_one_letter_code
_entity_poly.pdbx_strand_id
1 'polypeptide(L)'
;MFSSTMGFPSTPLEAKQALGIASAISAVSSGLRSGSPMLSTSYEPQFSFARCVEQWKGKEIAKWIEGLGDQMNPYLGMIRDNIKSGKQLEALDDDSLKKIGISALGARKTILQAVSLLLYFCYESEQENLQRLAQQVKTSCYYVERTMTSAMRMREKAIRRSEIVNILNSVSNAVLQLAEHTKRLVFWLDRTPFDEEQGFIKVRNSISTFMWNLLRNVNVQPKALFETGSQIVRLQMCKELAYECSKIVDCEDPLVLYACFVESAQLRRRSDNINWGLNIQSSYRGVHVISEIKEGSPADACTKIDAGDEILMINGRTVVGWDLTSVVQRIGAAEVSELSLIIKRRPREPQLPKQSKLAARALAPSSQAAKTYSTDDYDPFGQSEPLKRHRSCHVLSEIIKENEKRL
;
A
#
# COMPACT_ATOMS: atom_id res chain seq x y z
N MET A 1 27.91 -32.69 -11.60
CA MET A 1 26.58 -32.22 -12.06
C MET A 1 25.71 -32.03 -10.82
N PHE A 2 24.82 -31.03 -10.83
CA PHE A 2 24.13 -30.39 -9.70
C PHE A 2 24.94 -29.30 -8.99
N SER A 3 25.00 -28.14 -9.65
CA SER A 3 25.35 -26.84 -9.07
C SER A 3 24.05 -26.09 -8.81
N SER A 4 23.58 -26.08 -7.57
CA SER A 4 22.40 -25.31 -7.15
C SER A 4 22.87 -24.03 -6.47
N THR A 5 23.18 -23.01 -7.27
CA THR A 5 23.31 -21.62 -6.83
C THR A 5 21.93 -21.14 -6.37
N MET A 6 21.67 -21.11 -5.06
CA MET A 6 20.49 -20.45 -4.51
C MET A 6 20.70 -18.93 -4.58
N GLY A 7 20.05 -18.33 -5.56
CA GLY A 7 19.93 -16.88 -5.73
C GLY A 7 18.83 -16.28 -4.84
N PHE A 8 18.80 -14.96 -4.78
CA PHE A 8 17.69 -14.14 -4.28
C PHE A 8 16.34 -14.64 -4.82
N PRO A 9 15.20 -14.42 -4.09
CA PRO A 9 13.89 -14.93 -4.49
C PRO A 9 13.63 -14.53 -5.94
N SER A 10 13.61 -15.54 -6.79
CA SER A 10 13.62 -15.45 -8.24
C SER A 10 12.22 -15.67 -8.82
N THR A 11 11.25 -15.99 -7.95
CA THR A 11 9.86 -16.23 -8.29
C THR A 11 8.90 -15.50 -7.33
N PRO A 12 7.72 -15.06 -7.81
CA PRO A 12 6.63 -14.59 -6.95
C PRO A 12 6.17 -15.62 -5.91
N LEU A 13 6.33 -16.92 -6.21
CA LEU A 13 6.02 -18.02 -5.29
C LEU A 13 7.04 -18.11 -4.14
N GLU A 14 8.33 -17.92 -4.42
CA GLU A 14 9.39 -17.81 -3.42
C GLU A 14 9.23 -16.55 -2.57
N ALA A 15 8.73 -15.45 -3.16
CA ALA A 15 8.33 -14.27 -2.39
C ALA A 15 7.14 -14.57 -1.46
N LYS A 16 6.13 -15.32 -1.93
CA LYS A 16 4.97 -15.80 -1.14
C LYS A 16 5.41 -16.70 0.03
N GLN A 17 6.41 -17.55 -0.19
CA GLN A 17 7.00 -18.44 0.84
C GLN A 17 7.92 -17.69 1.81
N ALA A 18 8.72 -16.73 1.33
CA ALA A 18 9.55 -15.86 2.16
C ALA A 18 8.70 -14.91 3.04
N LEU A 19 7.46 -14.62 2.62
CA LEU A 19 6.45 -13.89 3.41
C LEU A 19 5.68 -14.78 4.41
N GLY A 20 6.01 -16.08 4.52
CA GLY A 20 5.43 -16.97 5.54
C GLY A 20 3.95 -17.31 5.34
N ILE A 21 3.47 -17.31 4.08
CA ILE A 21 2.05 -17.58 3.78
C ILE A 21 1.87 -19.05 3.41
N ALA A 22 1.69 -19.91 4.42
CA ALA A 22 1.18 -21.27 4.22
C ALA A 22 -0.33 -21.33 4.54
N SER A 23 -1.06 -21.93 3.60
CA SER A 23 -2.48 -22.27 3.55
C SER A 23 -3.16 -22.59 4.89
N ALA A 24 -4.20 -21.81 5.23
CA ALA A 24 -5.25 -22.20 6.18
C ALA A 24 -6.65 -21.64 5.81
N ILE A 25 -7.01 -21.58 4.52
CA ILE A 25 -8.35 -21.10 4.09
C ILE A 25 -9.06 -22.12 3.18
N SER A 26 -9.10 -23.39 3.59
CA SER A 26 -9.95 -24.40 2.92
C SER A 26 -10.97 -25.08 3.85
N ALA A 27 -11.18 -24.59 5.08
CA ALA A 27 -11.98 -25.34 6.07
C ALA A 27 -13.11 -24.55 6.75
N VAL A 28 -13.61 -23.44 6.18
CA VAL A 28 -14.72 -22.67 6.79
C VAL A 28 -15.88 -22.42 5.82
N SER A 29 -16.12 -23.31 4.85
CA SER A 29 -17.26 -23.19 3.93
C SER A 29 -18.31 -24.31 4.07
N SER A 30 -18.21 -25.19 5.07
CA SER A 30 -19.10 -26.36 5.20
C SER A 30 -20.04 -26.32 6.42
N GLY A 31 -20.34 -25.14 6.98
CA GLY A 31 -21.04 -25.07 8.26
C GLY A 31 -21.97 -23.88 8.47
N LEU A 32 -22.86 -23.56 7.52
CA LEU A 32 -24.04 -22.74 7.82
C LEU A 32 -25.29 -23.41 7.26
N ARG A 33 -26.05 -24.03 8.17
CA ARG A 33 -27.35 -24.63 7.92
C ARG A 33 -28.38 -23.55 7.57
N SER A 34 -29.27 -23.94 6.67
CA SER A 34 -30.47 -23.24 6.24
C SER A 34 -31.37 -22.78 7.39
N GLY A 35 -31.83 -21.54 7.34
CA GLY A 35 -33.04 -21.11 8.05
C GLY A 35 -32.93 -19.74 8.72
N SER A 36 -33.17 -18.67 7.97
CA SER A 36 -33.88 -17.46 8.42
C SER A 36 -34.12 -16.53 7.21
N PRO A 37 -35.37 -16.08 6.95
CA PRO A 37 -35.70 -15.20 5.84
C PRO A 37 -35.58 -13.72 6.24
N MET A 38 -35.52 -12.83 5.24
CA MET A 38 -35.49 -11.36 5.32
C MET A 38 -34.10 -10.72 5.47
N LEU A 39 -33.42 -10.55 4.33
CA LEU A 39 -32.67 -9.35 3.93
C LEU A 39 -32.25 -9.57 2.47
N SER A 40 -33.20 -9.50 1.53
CA SER A 40 -32.85 -9.40 0.10
C SER A 40 -32.50 -7.95 -0.22
N THR A 41 -31.40 -7.48 0.35
CA THR A 41 -30.67 -6.35 -0.24
C THR A 41 -30.01 -6.94 -1.48
N SER A 42 -30.35 -6.45 -2.66
CA SER A 42 -29.69 -6.82 -3.92
C SER A 42 -28.18 -6.65 -3.74
N TYR A 43 -27.47 -7.76 -3.55
CA TYR A 43 -26.01 -7.78 -3.55
C TYR A 43 -25.56 -7.40 -4.95
N GLU A 44 -25.29 -6.12 -5.19
CA GLU A 44 -24.44 -5.75 -6.31
C GLU A 44 -23.12 -6.52 -6.16
N PRO A 45 -22.63 -7.18 -7.23
CA PRO A 45 -21.38 -7.91 -7.13
C PRO A 45 -20.28 -6.93 -6.76
N GLN A 46 -19.75 -7.06 -5.54
CA GLN A 46 -18.60 -6.28 -5.08
C GLN A 46 -17.49 -6.42 -6.12
N PHE A 47 -16.94 -5.29 -6.56
CA PHE A 47 -15.86 -5.26 -7.51
C PHE A 47 -14.69 -6.09 -6.97
N SER A 48 -14.34 -7.17 -7.66
CA SER A 48 -13.19 -8.00 -7.32
C SER A 48 -12.04 -7.68 -8.28
N PHE A 49 -11.00 -7.04 -7.74
CA PHE A 49 -9.81 -6.69 -8.53
C PHE A 49 -9.12 -7.95 -9.09
N ALA A 50 -9.04 -9.02 -8.29
CA ALA A 50 -8.52 -10.32 -8.73
C ALA A 50 -9.27 -10.87 -9.95
N ARG A 51 -10.61 -10.90 -9.92
CA ARG A 51 -11.41 -11.38 -11.05
C ARG A 51 -11.21 -10.56 -12.31
N CYS A 52 -11.01 -9.25 -12.18
CA CYS A 52 -10.70 -8.37 -13.32
C CYS A 52 -9.36 -8.78 -13.97
N VAL A 53 -8.31 -8.96 -13.16
CA VAL A 53 -6.97 -9.34 -13.65
C VAL A 53 -6.97 -10.75 -14.23
N GLU A 54 -7.61 -11.72 -13.58
CA GLU A 54 -7.65 -13.11 -14.04
C GLU A 54 -8.30 -13.29 -15.42
N GLN A 55 -9.23 -12.41 -15.76
CA GLN A 55 -9.93 -12.40 -17.05
C GLN A 55 -9.12 -11.77 -18.18
N TRP A 56 -7.97 -11.14 -17.88
CA TRP A 56 -7.14 -10.54 -18.90
C TRP A 56 -6.69 -11.53 -19.95
N LYS A 57 -6.78 -11.11 -21.20
CA LYS A 57 -6.21 -11.79 -22.36
C LYS A 57 -4.81 -11.25 -22.64
N GLY A 58 -4.03 -11.96 -23.44
CA GLY A 58 -2.67 -11.52 -23.81
C GLY A 58 -2.58 -10.09 -24.36
N LYS A 59 -3.62 -9.59 -25.04
CA LYS A 59 -3.68 -8.19 -25.48
C LYS A 59 -3.79 -7.20 -24.33
N GLU A 60 -4.55 -7.51 -23.29
CA GLU A 60 -4.72 -6.66 -22.09
C GLU A 60 -3.46 -6.71 -21.23
N ILE A 61 -2.86 -7.89 -21.08
CA ILE A 61 -1.57 -8.06 -20.38
C ILE A 61 -0.48 -7.25 -21.08
N ALA A 62 -0.37 -7.32 -22.41
CA ALA A 62 0.61 -6.53 -23.17
C ALA A 62 0.37 -5.02 -23.00
N LYS A 63 -0.89 -4.55 -23.08
CA LYS A 63 -1.24 -3.14 -22.82
C LYS A 63 -0.93 -2.70 -21.39
N TRP A 64 -1.04 -3.58 -20.41
CA TRP A 64 -0.63 -3.29 -19.04
C TRP A 64 0.89 -3.20 -18.92
N ILE A 65 1.64 -4.08 -19.60
CA ILE A 65 3.12 -4.06 -19.59
C ILE A 65 3.70 -2.85 -20.32
N GLU A 66 3.02 -2.35 -21.36
CA GLU A 66 3.36 -1.10 -22.05
C GLU A 66 3.49 0.07 -21.06
N GLY A 67 2.59 0.17 -20.07
CA GLY A 67 2.62 1.23 -19.07
C GLY A 67 3.74 1.12 -18.02
N LEU A 68 4.52 0.03 -18.01
CA LEU A 68 5.71 -0.07 -17.15
C LEU A 68 6.89 0.77 -17.68
N GLY A 69 6.76 1.33 -18.89
CA GLY A 69 7.72 2.23 -19.53
C GLY A 69 8.19 1.75 -20.90
N ASP A 70 8.70 2.68 -21.70
CA ASP A 70 9.07 2.49 -23.11
C ASP A 70 10.06 1.33 -23.35
N GLN A 71 10.88 0.99 -22.35
CA GLN A 71 11.81 -0.13 -22.41
C GLN A 71 11.10 -1.49 -22.59
N MET A 72 9.79 -1.55 -22.37
CA MET A 72 8.98 -2.77 -22.53
C MET A 72 8.46 -2.99 -23.95
N ASN A 73 8.43 -1.94 -24.79
CA ASN A 73 7.88 -1.97 -26.14
C ASN A 73 8.37 -3.14 -27.02
N PRO A 74 9.67 -3.53 -26.98
CA PRO A 74 10.16 -4.67 -27.77
C PRO A 74 9.55 -6.03 -27.38
N TYR A 75 9.03 -6.18 -26.16
CA TYR A 75 8.57 -7.46 -25.61
C TYR A 75 7.04 -7.65 -25.71
N LEU A 76 6.28 -6.60 -26.03
CA LEU A 76 4.81 -6.62 -25.99
C LEU A 76 4.19 -7.71 -26.88
N GLY A 77 4.76 -7.92 -28.08
CA GLY A 77 4.33 -8.99 -28.99
C GLY A 77 4.53 -10.38 -28.39
N MET A 78 5.72 -10.64 -27.85
CA MET A 78 6.07 -11.94 -27.23
C MET A 78 5.14 -12.24 -26.05
N ILE A 79 4.86 -11.24 -25.21
CA ILE A 79 3.97 -11.38 -24.05
C ILE A 79 2.54 -11.66 -24.49
N ARG A 80 2.01 -10.88 -25.44
CA ARG A 80 0.67 -11.11 -26.01
C ARG A 80 0.51 -12.52 -26.57
N ASP A 81 1.57 -13.03 -27.20
CA ASP A 81 1.52 -14.28 -27.95
C ASP A 81 1.81 -15.51 -27.07
N ASN A 82 2.47 -15.35 -25.92
CA ASN A 82 2.78 -16.47 -25.00
C ASN A 82 1.94 -16.48 -23.71
N ILE A 83 1.52 -15.33 -23.20
CA ILE A 83 0.70 -15.23 -21.97
C ILE A 83 -0.75 -14.98 -22.40
N LYS A 84 -1.61 -16.00 -22.28
CA LYS A 84 -2.98 -15.99 -22.80
C LYS A 84 -4.02 -15.58 -21.79
N SER A 85 -3.76 -15.80 -20.50
CA SER A 85 -4.68 -15.47 -19.40
C SER A 85 -3.95 -14.80 -18.25
N GLY A 86 -4.59 -13.83 -17.60
CA GLY A 86 -4.07 -13.18 -16.39
C GLY A 86 -3.81 -14.14 -15.24
N LYS A 87 -4.50 -15.29 -15.19
CA LYS A 87 -4.20 -16.38 -14.22
C LYS A 87 -2.77 -16.89 -14.33
N GLN A 88 -2.18 -16.85 -15.53
CA GLN A 88 -0.80 -17.31 -15.75
C GLN A 88 0.23 -16.36 -15.11
N LEU A 89 -0.15 -15.14 -14.75
CA LEU A 89 0.75 -14.20 -14.08
C LEU A 89 1.15 -14.67 -12.69
N GLU A 90 0.31 -15.46 -11.99
CA GLU A 90 0.66 -15.99 -10.66
C GLU A 90 1.83 -16.98 -10.73
N ALA A 91 1.92 -17.76 -11.80
CA ALA A 91 2.97 -18.77 -12.01
C ALA A 91 4.18 -18.24 -12.80
N LEU A 92 4.21 -16.94 -13.11
CA LEU A 92 5.27 -16.36 -13.94
C LEU A 92 6.58 -16.26 -13.14
N ASP A 93 7.65 -16.86 -13.66
CA ASP A 93 8.98 -16.81 -13.08
C ASP A 93 10.05 -16.33 -14.08
N ASP A 94 11.28 -16.13 -13.58
CA ASP A 94 12.43 -15.66 -14.39
C ASP A 94 12.72 -16.59 -15.58
N ASP A 95 12.58 -17.90 -15.40
CA ASP A 95 12.85 -18.90 -16.43
C ASP A 95 11.74 -18.98 -17.49
N SER A 96 10.48 -18.78 -17.10
CA SER A 96 9.37 -18.66 -18.05
C SER A 96 9.55 -17.45 -18.94
N LEU A 97 9.95 -16.30 -18.38
CA LEU A 97 10.23 -15.10 -19.16
C LEU A 97 11.42 -15.27 -20.12
N LYS A 98 12.47 -16.01 -19.72
CA LYS A 98 13.55 -16.41 -20.64
C LYS A 98 13.03 -17.25 -21.80
N LYS A 99 12.21 -18.26 -21.51
CA LYS A 99 11.63 -19.17 -22.51
C LYS A 99 10.73 -18.43 -23.51
N ILE A 100 10.04 -17.39 -23.06
CA ILE A 100 9.22 -16.50 -23.91
C ILE A 100 10.09 -15.65 -24.86
N GLY A 101 11.39 -15.50 -24.58
CA GLY A 101 12.33 -14.73 -25.38
C GLY A 101 12.83 -13.43 -24.72
N ILE A 102 12.44 -13.17 -23.47
CA ILE A 102 12.85 -11.97 -22.71
C ILE A 102 14.17 -12.27 -21.99
N SER A 103 15.28 -12.17 -22.72
CA SER A 103 16.62 -12.47 -22.20
C SER A 103 17.19 -11.36 -21.31
N ALA A 104 16.78 -10.11 -21.53
CA ALA A 104 17.27 -8.95 -20.78
C ALA A 104 16.88 -9.02 -19.29
N LEU A 105 17.88 -9.09 -18.42
CA LEU A 105 17.69 -9.21 -16.96
C LEU A 105 16.87 -8.05 -16.39
N GLY A 106 17.13 -6.81 -16.83
CA GLY A 106 16.39 -5.63 -16.39
C GLY A 106 14.90 -5.75 -16.70
N ALA A 107 14.56 -6.12 -17.93
CA ALA A 107 13.17 -6.28 -18.35
C ALA A 107 12.43 -7.36 -17.54
N ARG A 108 13.05 -8.52 -17.36
CA ARG A 108 12.47 -9.60 -16.54
C ARG A 108 12.22 -9.15 -15.11
N LYS A 109 13.18 -8.47 -14.47
CA LYS A 109 13.03 -7.98 -13.09
C LYS A 109 11.90 -6.96 -12.97
N THR A 110 11.80 -6.00 -13.89
CA THR A 110 10.72 -5.01 -13.89
C THR A 110 9.35 -5.66 -14.04
N ILE A 111 9.20 -6.63 -14.97
CA ILE A 111 7.94 -7.37 -15.15
C ILE A 111 7.58 -8.15 -13.89
N LEU A 112 8.52 -8.93 -13.33
CA LEU A 112 8.26 -9.72 -12.13
C LEU A 112 7.92 -8.84 -10.92
N GLN A 113 8.57 -7.68 -10.78
CA GLN A 113 8.25 -6.72 -9.74
C GLN A 113 6.84 -6.13 -9.89
N ALA A 114 6.46 -5.76 -11.11
CA ALA A 114 5.13 -5.25 -11.41
C ALA A 114 4.04 -6.32 -11.21
N VAL A 115 4.31 -7.56 -11.62
CA VAL A 115 3.41 -8.71 -11.40
C VAL A 115 3.25 -9.00 -9.91
N SER A 116 4.35 -8.99 -9.15
CA SER A 116 4.29 -9.15 -7.68
C SER A 116 3.41 -8.09 -7.03
N LEU A 117 3.53 -6.82 -7.45
CA LEU A 117 2.67 -5.75 -6.96
C LEU A 117 1.21 -5.94 -7.36
N LEU A 118 0.95 -6.35 -8.61
CA LEU A 118 -0.40 -6.61 -9.10
C LEU A 118 -1.10 -7.72 -8.28
N LEU A 119 -0.40 -8.83 -8.03
CA LEU A 119 -0.91 -9.95 -7.24
C LEU A 119 -1.14 -9.57 -5.78
N TYR A 120 -0.32 -8.67 -5.22
CA TYR A 120 -0.55 -8.10 -3.89
C TYR A 120 -1.93 -7.41 -3.82
N PHE A 121 -2.27 -6.57 -4.80
CA PHE A 121 -3.60 -5.94 -4.86
C PHE A 121 -4.73 -6.92 -5.15
N CYS A 122 -4.46 -8.06 -5.81
CA CYS A 122 -5.46 -9.09 -6.07
C CYS A 122 -5.84 -9.89 -4.82
N TYR A 123 -4.86 -10.25 -3.98
CA TYR A 123 -5.09 -11.30 -2.97
C TYR A 123 -4.82 -10.88 -1.52
N GLU A 124 -3.99 -9.85 -1.30
CA GLU A 124 -3.60 -9.44 0.06
C GLU A 124 -4.21 -8.11 0.48
N SER A 125 -4.42 -7.21 -0.48
CA SER A 125 -4.85 -5.84 -0.21
C SER A 125 -6.14 -5.79 0.61
N GLU A 126 -7.20 -6.50 0.22
CA GLU A 126 -8.51 -6.45 0.88
C GLU A 126 -8.49 -6.86 2.38
N GLN A 127 -7.45 -7.58 2.82
CA GLN A 127 -7.27 -7.97 4.23
C GLN A 127 -6.32 -7.04 4.99
N GLU A 128 -5.79 -6.01 4.34
CA GLU A 128 -4.84 -5.10 4.94
C GLU A 128 -5.55 -4.11 5.87
N ASN A 129 -5.21 -4.20 7.15
CA ASN A 129 -5.55 -3.25 8.20
C ASN A 129 -4.32 -2.99 9.08
N LEU A 130 -4.36 -1.94 9.90
CA LEU A 130 -3.23 -1.55 10.71
C LEU A 130 -2.86 -2.64 11.74
N GLN A 131 -3.85 -3.29 12.35
CA GLN A 131 -3.65 -4.36 13.32
C GLN A 131 -2.85 -5.54 12.74
N ARG A 132 -3.22 -6.01 11.55
CA ARG A 132 -2.57 -7.12 10.84
C ARG A 132 -1.14 -6.76 10.45
N LEU A 133 -0.91 -5.54 9.98
CA LEU A 133 0.44 -5.06 9.65
C LEU A 133 1.33 -5.02 10.91
N ALA A 134 0.82 -4.51 12.03
CA ALA A 134 1.53 -4.51 13.31
C ALA A 134 1.81 -5.94 13.80
N GLN A 135 0.84 -6.85 13.66
CA GLN A 135 1.02 -8.26 14.00
C GLN A 135 2.09 -8.93 13.13
N GLN A 136 2.14 -8.65 11.83
CA GLN A 136 3.18 -9.17 10.93
C GLN A 136 4.58 -8.67 11.32
N VAL A 137 4.73 -7.39 11.68
CA VAL A 137 6.00 -6.85 12.19
C VAL A 137 6.38 -7.53 13.50
N LYS A 138 5.44 -7.66 14.45
CA LYS A 138 5.65 -8.36 15.73
C LYS A 138 6.12 -9.81 15.53
N THR A 139 5.45 -10.59 14.68
CA THR A 139 5.86 -11.96 14.37
C THR A 139 7.23 -12.01 13.69
N SER A 140 7.52 -11.07 12.79
CA SER A 140 8.81 -10.98 12.09
C SER A 140 9.96 -10.63 13.02
N CYS A 141 9.73 -9.79 14.04
CA CYS A 141 10.71 -9.51 15.09
C CYS A 141 11.15 -10.79 15.82
N TYR A 142 10.19 -11.60 16.26
CA TYR A 142 10.50 -12.89 16.91
C TYR A 142 11.18 -13.87 15.95
N TYR A 143 10.81 -13.85 14.66
CA TYR A 143 11.45 -14.66 13.65
C TYR A 143 12.92 -14.28 13.44
N VAL A 144 13.24 -12.97 13.39
CA VAL A 144 14.62 -12.48 13.32
C VAL A 144 15.40 -12.91 14.57
N GLU A 145 14.85 -12.73 15.77
CA GLU A 145 15.51 -13.12 17.02
C GLU A 145 15.83 -14.62 17.05
N ARG A 146 14.85 -15.47 16.69
CA ARG A 146 15.02 -16.93 16.63
C ARG A 146 16.05 -17.33 15.57
N THR A 147 15.99 -16.74 14.39
CA THR A 147 16.91 -17.02 13.28
C THR A 147 18.33 -16.61 13.65
N MET A 148 18.52 -15.44 14.25
CA MET A 148 19.81 -14.94 14.71
C MET A 148 20.40 -15.82 15.81
N THR A 149 19.59 -16.23 16.79
CA THR A 149 20.01 -17.15 17.86
C THR A 149 20.43 -18.52 17.29
N SER A 150 19.66 -19.04 16.33
CA SER A 150 19.98 -20.30 15.65
C SER A 150 21.28 -20.16 14.83
N ALA A 151 21.42 -19.06 14.09
CA ALA A 151 22.61 -18.74 13.29
C ALA A 151 23.89 -18.72 14.14
N MET A 152 23.86 -18.17 15.35
CA MET A 152 25.00 -18.19 16.27
C MET A 152 25.40 -19.60 16.69
N ARG A 153 24.42 -20.42 17.10
CA ARG A 153 24.68 -21.81 17.50
C ARG A 153 25.21 -22.65 16.34
N MET A 154 24.70 -22.44 15.13
CA MET A 154 25.16 -23.13 13.94
C MET A 154 26.54 -22.65 13.51
N ARG A 155 26.85 -21.35 13.71
CA ARG A 155 28.15 -20.78 13.36
C ARG A 155 29.31 -21.44 14.10
N GLU A 156 29.13 -21.79 15.37
CA GLU A 156 30.16 -22.50 16.16
C GLU A 156 30.50 -23.88 15.58
N LYS A 157 29.54 -24.50 14.87
CA LYS A 157 29.67 -25.85 14.29
C LYS A 157 30.01 -25.84 12.79
N ALA A 158 29.85 -24.70 12.12
CA ALA A 158 29.99 -24.58 10.67
C ALA A 158 31.47 -24.55 10.27
N ILE A 159 31.90 -25.56 9.52
CA ILE A 159 33.28 -25.69 9.03
C ILE A 159 33.34 -25.32 7.54
N ARG A 160 32.30 -25.69 6.78
CA ARG A 160 32.28 -25.47 5.33
C ARG A 160 31.80 -24.07 4.98
N ARG A 161 32.39 -23.48 3.93
CA ARG A 161 31.98 -22.18 3.40
C ARG A 161 30.49 -22.15 3.01
N SER A 162 29.96 -23.25 2.46
CA SER A 162 28.55 -23.36 2.08
C SER A 162 27.60 -23.28 3.28
N GLU A 163 27.97 -23.86 4.42
CA GLU A 163 27.18 -23.79 5.66
C GLU A 163 27.11 -22.37 6.18
N ILE A 164 28.25 -21.66 6.17
CA ILE A 164 28.32 -20.25 6.54
C ILE A 164 27.42 -19.42 5.64
N VAL A 165 27.49 -19.60 4.33
CA VAL A 165 26.65 -18.86 3.36
C VAL A 165 25.16 -19.11 3.61
N ASN A 166 24.75 -20.35 3.85
CA ASN A 166 23.36 -20.68 4.15
C ASN A 166 22.86 -19.99 5.43
N ILE A 167 23.70 -19.94 6.47
CA ILE A 167 23.40 -19.22 7.72
C ILE A 167 23.20 -17.73 7.44
N LEU A 168 24.15 -17.09 6.72
CA LEU A 168 24.07 -15.67 6.39
C LEU A 168 22.80 -15.37 5.57
N ASN A 169 22.51 -16.19 4.56
CA ASN A 169 21.30 -16.04 3.74
C ASN A 169 20.02 -16.14 4.58
N SER A 170 19.97 -17.05 5.57
CA SER A 170 18.80 -17.18 6.44
C SER A 170 18.56 -15.92 7.29
N VAL A 171 19.63 -15.33 7.83
CA VAL A 171 19.58 -14.07 8.59
C VAL A 171 19.18 -12.91 7.68
N SER A 172 19.81 -12.78 6.51
CA SER A 172 19.49 -11.73 5.53
C SER A 172 18.02 -11.81 5.10
N ASN A 173 17.50 -13.02 4.87
CA ASN A 173 16.10 -13.20 4.50
C ASN A 173 15.14 -12.80 5.63
N ALA A 174 15.43 -13.19 6.88
CA ALA A 174 14.62 -12.79 8.03
C ALA A 174 14.59 -11.26 8.23
N VAL A 175 15.74 -10.60 8.09
CA VAL A 175 15.84 -9.13 8.20
C VAL A 175 15.14 -8.43 7.03
N LEU A 176 15.25 -8.97 5.81
CA LEU A 176 14.55 -8.45 4.64
C LEU A 176 13.03 -8.54 4.81
N GLN A 177 12.52 -9.66 5.32
CA GLN A 177 11.11 -9.85 5.60
C GLN A 177 10.61 -8.82 6.63
N LEU A 178 11.34 -8.64 7.74
CA LEU A 178 11.00 -7.62 8.73
C LEU A 178 10.99 -6.21 8.12
N ALA A 179 11.99 -5.87 7.30
CA ALA A 179 12.05 -4.57 6.63
C ALA A 179 10.86 -4.33 5.69
N GLU A 180 10.36 -5.37 5.00
CA GLU A 180 9.21 -5.26 4.11
C GLU A 180 7.91 -5.04 4.89
N HIS A 181 7.66 -5.81 5.95
CA HIS A 181 6.49 -5.62 6.82
C HIS A 181 6.49 -4.25 7.48
N THR A 182 7.66 -3.81 7.97
CA THR A 182 7.83 -2.49 8.54
C THR A 182 7.51 -1.37 7.55
N LYS A 183 7.98 -1.46 6.30
CA LYS A 183 7.66 -0.45 5.27
C LYS A 183 6.15 -0.31 5.07
N ARG A 184 5.43 -1.43 5.01
CA ARG A 184 3.95 -1.43 4.86
C ARG A 184 3.26 -0.80 6.07
N LEU A 185 3.70 -1.13 7.28
CA LEU A 185 3.18 -0.53 8.51
C LEU A 185 3.44 0.98 8.57
N VAL A 186 4.68 1.42 8.31
CA VAL A 186 5.04 2.84 8.32
C VAL A 186 4.27 3.61 7.26
N PHE A 187 4.08 3.04 6.07
CA PHE A 187 3.26 3.64 5.02
C PHE A 187 1.81 3.89 5.42
N TRP A 188 1.24 3.04 6.29
CA TRP A 188 -0.07 3.29 6.89
C TRP A 188 -0.03 4.40 7.95
N LEU A 189 1.00 4.41 8.79
CA LEU A 189 1.19 5.40 9.87
C LEU A 189 1.54 6.81 9.35
N ASP A 190 2.15 6.93 8.18
CA ASP A 190 2.53 8.20 7.56
C ASP A 190 1.38 8.95 6.89
N ARG A 191 0.14 8.55 7.16
CA ARG A 191 -1.03 9.09 6.49
C ARG A 191 -2.23 9.16 7.41
N THR A 192 -3.10 10.12 7.11
CA THR A 192 -4.37 10.34 7.78
C THR A 192 -5.21 9.04 7.84
N PRO A 193 -5.83 8.73 9.00
CA PRO A 193 -5.88 9.55 10.23
C PRO A 193 -4.68 9.39 11.19
N PHE A 194 -3.74 8.47 10.93
CA PHE A 194 -2.74 8.07 11.93
C PHE A 194 -1.55 9.02 12.07
N ASP A 195 -1.28 9.85 11.06
CA ASP A 195 -0.18 10.82 11.03
C ASP A 195 -0.40 12.03 11.94
N GLU A 196 -1.63 12.25 12.41
CA GLU A 196 -2.00 13.32 13.33
C GLU A 196 -1.95 12.87 14.80
N GLU A 197 -1.93 11.56 15.05
CA GLU A 197 -2.07 10.97 16.38
C GLU A 197 -0.72 10.69 17.04
N GLN A 198 -0.47 11.34 18.18
CA GLN A 198 0.83 11.30 18.88
C GLN A 198 1.28 9.88 19.26
N GLY A 199 0.35 8.99 19.60
CA GLY A 199 0.66 7.58 19.89
C GLY A 199 1.25 6.86 18.68
N PHE A 200 0.60 6.99 17.52
CA PHE A 200 1.03 6.38 16.26
C PHE A 200 2.31 7.00 15.71
N ILE A 201 2.49 8.33 15.84
CA ILE A 201 3.73 9.03 15.48
C ILE A 201 4.92 8.48 16.28
N LYS A 202 4.76 8.26 17.60
CA LYS A 202 5.82 7.68 18.44
C LYS A 202 6.20 6.27 17.98
N VAL A 203 5.21 5.42 17.73
CA VAL A 203 5.44 4.06 17.23
C VAL A 203 6.16 4.09 15.88
N ARG A 204 5.73 4.93 14.94
CA ARG A 204 6.39 5.13 13.64
C ARG A 204 7.86 5.53 13.77
N ASN A 205 8.15 6.51 14.63
CA ASN A 205 9.52 7.00 14.83
C ASN A 205 10.41 5.94 15.49
N SER A 206 9.85 5.16 16.43
CA SER A 206 10.51 4.01 17.05
C SER A 206 10.85 2.94 16.01
N ILE A 207 9.87 2.54 15.20
CA ILE A 207 10.04 1.60 14.08
C ILE A 207 11.16 2.06 13.15
N SER A 208 11.15 3.34 12.76
CA SER A 208 12.14 3.90 11.85
C SER A 208 13.55 3.83 12.45
N THR A 209 13.71 4.28 13.69
CA THR A 209 14.99 4.26 14.42
C THR A 209 15.52 2.83 14.57
N PHE A 210 14.65 1.89 14.94
CA PHE A 210 14.99 0.48 15.02
C PHE A 210 15.49 -0.05 13.67
N MET A 211 14.74 0.18 12.58
CA MET A 211 15.12 -0.34 11.27
C MET A 211 16.43 0.24 10.76
N TRP A 212 16.68 1.53 11.00
CA TRP A 212 17.96 2.17 10.68
C TRP A 212 19.11 1.49 11.42
N ASN A 213 18.95 1.23 12.71
CA ASN A 213 19.96 0.54 13.51
C ASN A 213 20.15 -0.92 13.05
N LEU A 214 19.07 -1.67 12.83
CA LEU A 214 19.12 -3.07 12.39
C LEU A 214 19.80 -3.21 11.02
N LEU A 215 19.41 -2.40 10.03
CA LEU A 215 19.96 -2.49 8.67
C LEU A 215 21.43 -2.09 8.61
N ARG A 216 21.83 -1.06 9.37
CA ARG A 216 23.25 -0.67 9.52
C ARG A 216 24.07 -1.83 10.08
N ASN A 217 23.51 -2.52 11.06
CA ASN A 217 24.13 -3.61 11.80
C ASN A 217 24.25 -4.92 11.01
N VAL A 218 23.30 -5.18 10.10
CA VAL A 218 23.29 -6.42 9.29
C VAL A 218 24.07 -6.26 7.99
N ASN A 219 24.25 -5.04 7.49
CA ASN A 219 25.00 -4.75 6.27
C ASN A 219 26.52 -4.61 6.51
N VAL A 220 27.10 -5.56 7.26
CA VAL A 220 28.52 -5.61 7.62
C VAL A 220 29.18 -6.87 7.07
N GLN A 221 30.52 -6.94 7.11
CA GLN A 221 31.24 -8.14 6.69
C GLN A 221 30.78 -9.38 7.48
N PRO A 222 30.80 -10.60 6.91
CA PRO A 222 30.28 -11.81 7.56
C PRO A 222 30.80 -12.10 8.96
N LYS A 223 32.05 -11.73 9.28
CA LYS A 223 32.62 -11.90 10.63
C LYS A 223 31.98 -10.93 11.63
N ALA A 224 31.83 -9.66 11.25
CA ALA A 224 31.17 -8.65 12.07
C ALA A 224 29.67 -8.93 12.25
N LEU A 225 29.01 -9.57 11.28
CA LEU A 225 27.58 -9.88 11.37
C LEU A 225 27.24 -10.74 12.59
N PHE A 226 28.10 -11.69 12.97
CA PHE A 226 27.83 -12.54 14.13
C PHE A 226 28.02 -11.79 15.46
N GLU A 227 29.01 -10.90 15.55
CA GLU A 227 29.21 -10.02 16.70
C GLU A 227 28.05 -9.04 16.84
N THR A 228 27.64 -8.42 15.74
CA THR A 228 26.51 -7.49 15.71
C THR A 228 25.17 -8.19 15.93
N GLY A 229 25.00 -9.39 15.38
CA GLY A 229 23.87 -10.25 15.69
C GLY A 229 23.76 -10.52 17.18
N SER A 230 24.89 -10.72 17.86
CA SER A 230 24.94 -10.97 19.31
C SER A 230 24.45 -9.76 20.08
N GLN A 231 24.81 -8.55 19.63
CA GLN A 231 24.26 -7.32 20.18
C GLN A 231 22.76 -7.19 19.96
N ILE A 232 22.24 -7.48 18.77
CA ILE A 232 20.80 -7.41 18.47
C ILE A 232 20.00 -8.32 19.42
N VAL A 233 20.45 -9.56 19.62
CA VAL A 233 19.80 -10.52 20.53
C VAL A 233 19.97 -10.10 21.99
N ARG A 234 21.19 -9.71 22.39
CA ARG A 234 21.52 -9.34 23.77
C ARG A 234 20.81 -8.08 24.24
N LEU A 235 20.68 -7.08 23.36
CA LEU A 235 20.00 -5.81 23.65
C LEU A 235 18.48 -5.90 23.47
N GLN A 236 17.94 -7.08 23.15
CA GLN A 236 16.49 -7.31 23.00
C GLN A 236 15.78 -6.34 22.04
N MET A 237 16.49 -5.78 21.06
CA MET A 237 15.96 -4.72 20.20
C MET A 237 14.69 -5.17 19.45
N CYS A 238 14.66 -6.43 18.99
CA CYS A 238 13.49 -7.00 18.31
C CYS A 238 12.28 -7.13 19.26
N LYS A 239 12.49 -7.38 20.55
CA LYS A 239 11.43 -7.48 21.56
C LYS A 239 10.85 -6.11 21.89
N GLU A 240 11.69 -5.08 21.97
CA GLU A 240 11.24 -3.69 22.14
C GLU A 240 10.34 -3.28 20.97
N LEU A 241 10.75 -3.53 19.73
CA LEU A 241 9.91 -3.25 18.57
C LEU A 241 8.60 -4.09 18.58
N ALA A 242 8.69 -5.36 18.96
CA ALA A 242 7.51 -6.23 19.08
C ALA A 242 6.52 -5.73 20.14
N TYR A 243 7.01 -5.12 21.22
CA TYR A 243 6.22 -4.48 22.26
C TYR A 243 5.57 -3.17 21.77
N GLU A 244 6.29 -2.34 21.04
CA GLU A 244 5.68 -1.15 20.41
C GLU A 244 4.56 -1.54 19.43
N CYS A 245 4.77 -2.62 18.66
CA CYS A 245 3.74 -3.14 17.77
C CYS A 245 2.56 -3.78 18.53
N SER A 246 2.77 -4.34 19.73
CA SER A 246 1.67 -4.94 20.50
C SER A 246 0.64 -3.89 20.92
N LYS A 247 1.07 -2.66 21.19
CA LYS A 247 0.14 -1.54 21.48
C LYS A 247 -0.88 -1.30 20.37
N ILE A 248 -0.50 -1.51 19.11
CA ILE A 248 -1.41 -1.43 17.96
C ILE A 248 -2.24 -2.70 17.84
N VAL A 249 -1.63 -3.87 18.04
CA VAL A 249 -2.33 -5.17 17.98
C VAL A 249 -3.46 -5.24 19.01
N ASP A 250 -3.22 -4.75 20.21
CA ASP A 250 -4.15 -4.82 21.34
C ASP A 250 -5.16 -3.65 21.33
N CYS A 251 -5.15 -2.82 20.28
CA CYS A 251 -6.07 -1.69 20.13
C CYS A 251 -7.42 -2.15 19.57
N GLU A 252 -8.51 -1.74 20.24
CA GLU A 252 -9.89 -2.06 19.84
C GLU A 252 -10.53 -0.99 18.94
N ASP A 253 -9.77 0.02 18.52
CA ASP A 253 -10.27 1.09 17.66
C ASP A 253 -10.73 0.53 16.30
N PRO A 254 -11.99 0.76 15.87
CA PRO A 254 -12.48 0.38 14.56
C PRO A 254 -11.58 0.80 13.40
N LEU A 255 -10.91 1.95 13.46
CA LEU A 255 -9.99 2.43 12.42
C LEU A 255 -8.74 1.54 12.30
N VAL A 256 -8.31 0.92 13.40
CA VAL A 256 -7.17 -0.01 13.44
C VAL A 256 -7.59 -1.40 12.95
N LEU A 257 -8.84 -1.79 13.21
CA LEU A 257 -9.39 -3.11 12.91
C LEU A 257 -9.96 -3.23 11.48
N TYR A 258 -10.52 -2.16 10.93
CA TYR A 258 -11.18 -2.21 9.63
C TYR A 258 -10.17 -2.40 8.49
N ALA A 259 -10.53 -3.25 7.55
CA ALA A 259 -9.75 -3.50 6.35
C ALA A 259 -9.93 -2.36 5.33
N CYS A 260 -8.93 -2.20 4.47
CA CYS A 260 -9.10 -1.37 3.30
C CYS A 260 -10.22 -1.94 2.38
N PHE A 261 -10.81 -1.07 1.57
CA PHE A 261 -11.83 -1.44 0.62
C PHE A 261 -11.61 -0.74 -0.72
N VAL A 262 -12.24 -1.27 -1.77
CA VAL A 262 -12.17 -0.68 -3.11
C VAL A 262 -13.38 0.22 -3.33
N GLU A 263 -13.14 1.44 -3.82
CA GLU A 263 -14.19 2.39 -4.17
C GLU A 263 -14.06 2.86 -5.62
N SER A 264 -15.21 3.04 -6.29
CA SER A 264 -15.31 3.61 -7.62
C SER A 264 -15.69 5.10 -7.52
N ALA A 265 -14.86 5.96 -8.10
CA ALA A 265 -15.06 7.39 -8.16
C ALA A 265 -15.18 7.86 -9.62
N GLN A 266 -16.14 8.75 -9.87
CA GLN A 266 -16.34 9.40 -11.16
C GLN A 266 -16.21 10.90 -10.97
N LEU A 267 -15.21 11.49 -11.60
CA LEU A 267 -14.98 12.92 -11.61
C LEU A 267 -15.50 13.47 -12.93
N ARG A 268 -16.20 14.60 -12.90
CA ARG A 268 -16.68 15.29 -14.10
C ARG A 268 -16.16 16.72 -14.14
N ARG A 269 -15.62 17.13 -15.28
CA ARG A 269 -15.23 18.51 -15.54
C ARG A 269 -16.12 19.12 -16.61
N ARG A 270 -16.41 20.42 -16.49
CA ARG A 270 -17.26 21.16 -17.44
C ARG A 270 -16.54 21.56 -18.72
N SER A 271 -15.21 21.64 -18.67
CA SER A 271 -14.37 21.98 -19.82
C SER A 271 -12.98 21.38 -19.64
N ASP A 272 -12.27 21.17 -20.75
CA ASP A 272 -10.94 20.55 -20.73
C ASP A 272 -9.84 21.48 -20.20
N ASN A 273 -10.12 22.78 -20.11
CA ASN A 273 -9.24 23.78 -19.51
C ASN A 273 -9.18 23.67 -17.97
N ILE A 274 -10.09 22.90 -17.35
CA ILE A 274 -10.09 22.70 -15.90
C ILE A 274 -9.30 21.44 -15.56
N ASN A 275 -8.22 21.63 -14.80
CA ASN A 275 -7.46 20.52 -14.24
C ASN A 275 -8.31 19.73 -13.23
N TRP A 276 -8.11 18.40 -13.21
CA TRP A 276 -8.81 17.50 -12.26
C TRP A 276 -8.58 17.86 -10.80
N GLY A 277 -7.47 18.55 -10.48
CA GLY A 277 -7.12 18.95 -9.12
C GLY A 277 -6.55 17.82 -8.27
N LEU A 278 -5.97 16.81 -8.92
CA LEU A 278 -5.28 15.68 -8.30
C LEU A 278 -3.78 15.92 -8.32
N ASN A 279 -3.13 15.75 -7.17
CA ASN A 279 -1.69 15.57 -7.09
C ASN A 279 -1.38 14.09 -6.82
N ILE A 280 -0.47 13.50 -7.58
CA ILE A 280 -0.18 12.06 -7.52
C ILE A 280 1.30 11.85 -7.27
N GLN A 281 1.58 11.07 -6.24
CA GLN A 281 2.91 10.58 -5.92
C GLN A 281 2.98 9.09 -6.17
N SER A 282 4.07 8.64 -6.77
CA SER A 282 4.29 7.22 -7.06
C SER A 282 5.44 6.68 -6.24
N SER A 283 5.28 5.48 -5.68
CA SER A 283 6.42 4.75 -5.13
C SER A 283 7.31 4.23 -6.25
N TYR A 284 8.58 3.96 -5.92
CA TYR A 284 9.52 3.30 -6.85
C TYR A 284 9.06 1.91 -7.30
N ARG A 285 8.04 1.33 -6.67
CA ARG A 285 7.45 0.04 -7.05
C ARG A 285 6.22 0.18 -7.96
N GLY A 286 5.77 1.40 -8.28
CA GLY A 286 4.59 1.64 -9.11
C GLY A 286 3.26 1.60 -8.35
N VAL A 287 3.28 1.97 -7.06
CA VAL A 287 2.05 2.28 -6.30
C VAL A 287 1.76 3.76 -6.44
N HIS A 288 0.60 4.12 -6.98
CA HIS A 288 0.21 5.51 -7.21
C HIS A 288 -0.75 5.98 -6.13
N VAL A 289 -0.44 7.10 -5.51
CA VAL A 289 -1.16 7.62 -4.34
C VAL A 289 -1.58 9.04 -4.63
N ILE A 290 -2.84 9.37 -4.31
CA ILE A 290 -3.31 10.76 -4.32
C ILE A 290 -2.66 11.47 -3.14
N SER A 291 -1.71 12.37 -3.37
CA SER A 291 -1.03 13.09 -2.29
C SER A 291 -1.84 14.30 -1.80
N GLU A 292 -2.56 14.95 -2.71
CA GLU A 292 -3.33 16.17 -2.41
C GLU A 292 -4.51 16.30 -3.37
N ILE A 293 -5.59 16.93 -2.88
CA ILE A 293 -6.75 17.31 -3.68
C ILE A 293 -6.97 18.82 -3.55
N LYS A 294 -6.97 19.52 -4.69
CA LYS A 294 -7.15 20.98 -4.74
C LYS A 294 -8.59 21.38 -4.44
N GLU A 295 -8.79 22.44 -3.66
CA GLU A 295 -10.12 23.00 -3.36
C GLU A 295 -10.86 23.54 -4.58
N GLY A 296 -12.17 23.27 -4.64
CA GLY A 296 -13.04 23.68 -5.74
C GLY A 296 -12.76 22.97 -7.07
N SER A 297 -11.93 21.94 -7.07
CA SER A 297 -11.63 21.13 -8.27
C SER A 297 -12.68 20.03 -8.50
N PRO A 298 -12.74 19.43 -9.71
CA PRO A 298 -13.56 18.25 -9.98
C PRO A 298 -13.32 17.09 -8.99
N ALA A 299 -12.08 16.94 -8.52
CA ALA A 299 -11.72 15.93 -7.52
C ALA A 299 -12.34 16.22 -6.14
N ASP A 300 -12.35 17.48 -5.70
CA ASP A 300 -13.02 17.90 -4.47
C ASP A 300 -14.53 17.67 -4.52
N ALA A 301 -15.14 18.00 -5.67
CA ALA A 301 -16.58 17.85 -5.88
C ALA A 301 -17.04 16.38 -5.88
N CYS A 302 -16.14 15.44 -6.14
CA CYS A 302 -16.46 14.00 -6.19
C CYS A 302 -16.74 13.41 -4.80
N THR A 303 -16.10 13.94 -3.74
CA THR A 303 -16.15 13.49 -2.33
C THR A 303 -15.83 12.00 -2.06
N LYS A 304 -15.69 11.17 -3.09
CA LYS A 304 -15.38 9.74 -3.05
C LYS A 304 -13.88 9.44 -3.13
N ILE A 305 -13.05 10.47 -3.18
CA ILE A 305 -11.59 10.36 -3.23
C ILE A 305 -10.98 11.28 -2.19
N ASP A 306 -9.93 10.83 -1.54
CA ASP A 306 -9.17 11.62 -0.58
C ASP A 306 -7.66 11.45 -0.74
N ALA A 307 -6.92 12.41 -0.19
CA ALA A 307 -5.47 12.29 -0.06
C ALA A 307 -5.12 11.04 0.76
N GLY A 308 -4.17 10.26 0.28
CA GLY A 308 -3.72 8.99 0.85
C GLY A 308 -4.38 7.74 0.27
N ASP A 309 -5.30 7.89 -0.69
CA ASP A 309 -5.91 6.76 -1.42
C ASP A 309 -4.99 6.26 -2.54
N GLU A 310 -5.03 4.95 -2.81
CA GLU A 310 -4.16 4.28 -3.78
C GLU A 310 -4.93 3.99 -5.07
N ILE A 311 -4.40 4.38 -6.22
CA ILE A 311 -5.07 4.24 -7.51
C ILE A 311 -4.79 2.86 -8.10
N LEU A 312 -5.85 2.10 -8.36
CA LEU A 312 -5.78 0.78 -8.98
C LEU A 312 -6.05 0.88 -10.49
N MET A 313 -7.09 1.63 -10.88
CA MET A 313 -7.50 1.76 -12.28
C MET A 313 -7.88 3.19 -12.65
N ILE A 314 -7.63 3.54 -13.91
CA ILE A 314 -7.98 4.82 -14.53
C ILE A 314 -8.67 4.55 -15.87
N ASN A 315 -9.92 5.01 -16.02
CA ASN A 315 -10.75 4.83 -17.22
C ASN A 315 -10.76 3.37 -17.71
N GLY A 316 -11.01 2.44 -16.77
CA GLY A 316 -11.08 1.01 -17.04
C GLY A 316 -9.74 0.31 -17.28
N ARG A 317 -8.59 0.99 -17.16
CA ARG A 317 -7.26 0.38 -17.27
C ARG A 317 -6.59 0.29 -15.92
N THR A 318 -6.07 -0.88 -15.58
CA THR A 318 -5.22 -1.06 -14.40
C THR A 318 -3.88 -0.38 -14.59
N VAL A 319 -3.51 0.44 -13.61
CA VAL A 319 -2.26 1.23 -13.63
C VAL A 319 -1.28 0.81 -12.55
N VAL A 320 -1.60 -0.23 -11.78
CA VAL A 320 -0.70 -0.80 -10.77
C VAL A 320 0.62 -1.23 -11.44
N GLY A 321 1.74 -0.72 -10.93
CA GLY A 321 3.08 -1.01 -11.45
C GLY A 321 3.54 -0.07 -12.58
N TRP A 322 2.66 0.78 -13.11
CA TRP A 322 3.02 1.71 -14.18
C TRP A 322 4.02 2.76 -13.70
N ASP A 323 4.71 3.41 -14.66
CA ASP A 323 5.48 4.59 -14.34
C ASP A 323 4.57 5.82 -14.12
N LEU A 324 5.06 6.81 -13.38
CA LEU A 324 4.29 8.01 -13.07
C LEU A 324 3.91 8.77 -14.35
N THR A 325 4.79 8.79 -15.34
CA THR A 325 4.58 9.48 -16.61
C THR A 325 3.37 8.94 -17.36
N SER A 326 3.26 7.62 -17.50
CA SER A 326 2.13 6.95 -18.17
C SER A 326 0.83 7.20 -17.42
N VAL A 327 0.86 7.19 -16.08
CA VAL A 327 -0.32 7.50 -15.26
C VAL A 327 -0.78 8.94 -15.44
N VAL A 328 0.13 9.91 -15.39
CA VAL A 328 -0.20 11.33 -15.56
C VAL A 328 -0.71 11.60 -16.97
N GLN A 329 -0.09 11.03 -18.01
CA GLN A 329 -0.58 11.11 -19.39
C GLN A 329 -1.99 10.53 -19.51
N ARG A 330 -2.28 9.40 -18.84
CA ARG A 330 -3.59 8.76 -18.87
C ARG A 330 -4.69 9.62 -18.23
N ILE A 331 -4.36 10.33 -17.16
CA ILE A 331 -5.30 11.26 -16.47
C ILE A 331 -5.46 12.57 -17.24
N GLY A 332 -4.35 13.07 -17.81
CA GLY A 332 -4.29 14.32 -18.56
C GLY A 332 -4.81 14.23 -20.00
N ALA A 333 -5.17 13.03 -20.48
CA ALA A 333 -5.69 12.84 -21.83
C ALA A 333 -6.89 13.77 -22.09
N ALA A 334 -6.72 14.69 -23.04
CA ALA A 334 -7.60 15.84 -23.26
C ALA A 334 -9.03 15.45 -23.66
N GLU A 335 -9.23 14.27 -24.25
CA GLU A 335 -10.50 13.83 -24.82
C GLU A 335 -11.55 13.39 -23.79
N VAL A 336 -11.22 13.40 -22.50
CA VAL A 336 -12.07 12.79 -21.47
C VAL A 336 -12.65 13.87 -20.54
N SER A 337 -13.94 14.16 -20.67
CA SER A 337 -14.67 15.05 -19.74
C SER A 337 -15.10 14.35 -18.43
N GLU A 338 -15.00 13.02 -18.38
CA GLU A 338 -15.34 12.17 -17.22
C GLU A 338 -14.20 11.20 -16.88
N LEU A 339 -13.56 11.38 -15.72
CA LEU A 339 -12.49 10.51 -15.25
C LEU A 339 -13.06 9.47 -14.28
N SER A 340 -12.98 8.20 -14.65
CA SER A 340 -13.34 7.09 -13.77
C SER A 340 -12.08 6.53 -13.09
N LEU A 341 -12.10 6.47 -11.76
CA LEU A 341 -11.04 5.92 -10.93
C LEU A 341 -11.58 4.74 -10.13
N ILE A 342 -10.79 3.68 -10.04
CA ILE A 342 -10.97 2.65 -9.00
C ILE A 342 -9.79 2.78 -8.05
N ILE A 343 -10.11 3.02 -6.78
CA ILE A 343 -9.12 3.31 -5.74
C ILE A 343 -9.26 2.33 -4.58
N LYS A 344 -8.15 2.00 -3.95
CA LYS A 344 -8.11 1.36 -2.64
C LYS A 344 -8.10 2.46 -1.58
N ARG A 345 -9.12 2.41 -0.72
CA ARG A 345 -9.30 3.32 0.39
C ARG A 345 -9.00 2.64 1.70
N ARG A 346 -8.38 3.39 2.60
CA ARG A 346 -8.19 2.98 3.99
C ARG A 346 -9.42 3.41 4.80
N PRO A 347 -9.74 2.70 5.91
CA PRO A 347 -10.80 3.12 6.80
C PRO A 347 -10.59 4.55 7.29
N ARG A 348 -11.66 5.33 7.30
CA ARG A 348 -11.70 6.70 7.84
C ARG A 348 -13.06 6.88 8.52
N GLU A 349 -13.14 7.80 9.47
CA GLU A 349 -14.44 8.25 9.97
C GLU A 349 -15.27 8.83 8.82
N PRO A 350 -16.59 8.53 8.76
CA PRO A 350 -17.47 9.14 7.76
C PRO A 350 -17.43 10.66 7.87
N GLN A 351 -16.96 11.34 6.82
CA GLN A 351 -17.06 12.79 6.76
C GLN A 351 -18.51 13.16 6.45
N LEU A 352 -19.13 13.98 7.31
CA LEU A 352 -20.42 14.60 7.00
C LEU A 352 -20.31 15.35 5.66
N PRO A 353 -21.31 15.24 4.76
CA PRO A 353 -21.28 15.95 3.48
C PRO A 353 -21.03 17.43 3.72
N LYS A 354 -19.96 17.97 3.13
CA LYS A 354 -19.69 19.40 3.16
C LYS A 354 -20.88 20.09 2.49
N GLN A 355 -21.67 20.85 3.26
CA GLN A 355 -22.67 21.74 2.68
C GLN A 355 -21.92 22.67 1.72
N SER A 356 -22.15 22.50 0.41
CA SER A 356 -21.54 23.37 -0.58
C SER A 356 -21.93 24.82 -0.28
N LYS A 357 -20.98 25.77 -0.33
CA LYS A 357 -21.29 27.21 -0.18
C LYS A 357 -22.30 27.71 -1.23
N LEU A 358 -22.53 26.94 -2.29
CA LEU A 358 -23.59 27.14 -3.28
C LEU A 358 -25.00 26.85 -2.72
N ALA A 359 -25.15 25.84 -1.86
CA ALA A 359 -26.42 25.54 -1.21
C ALA A 359 -26.80 26.57 -0.15
N ALA A 360 -25.81 27.13 0.57
CA ALA A 360 -26.05 28.18 1.57
C ALA A 360 -26.59 29.49 0.96
N ARG A 361 -26.30 29.75 -0.32
CA ARG A 361 -26.76 30.95 -1.03
C ARG A 361 -28.16 30.80 -1.63
N ALA A 362 -28.69 29.57 -1.71
CA ALA A 362 -30.04 29.28 -2.18
C ALA A 362 -31.09 29.31 -1.04
N LEU A 363 -30.66 29.41 0.22
CA LEU A 363 -31.51 29.37 1.42
C LEU A 363 -31.58 30.69 2.18
N ALA A 364 -31.03 31.79 1.64
CA ALA A 364 -31.18 33.11 2.25
C ALA A 364 -32.56 33.70 1.91
N PRO A 365 -33.40 34.05 2.89
CA PRO A 365 -34.62 34.80 2.65
C PRO A 365 -34.26 36.19 2.10
N SER A 366 -34.83 36.54 0.97
CA SER A 366 -34.78 37.88 0.39
C SER A 366 -35.46 38.88 1.33
N SER A 367 -34.67 39.71 2.00
CA SER A 367 -35.15 40.95 2.63
C SER A 367 -34.12 42.06 2.41
N GLN A 368 -34.54 43.09 1.68
CA GLN A 368 -33.82 44.34 1.46
C GLN A 368 -33.65 45.12 2.77
N ALA A 369 -32.46 45.66 3.03
CA ALA A 369 -32.29 46.97 3.66
C ALA A 369 -30.84 47.47 3.47
N ALA A 370 -30.72 48.71 3.01
CA ALA A 370 -29.48 49.41 2.68
C ALA A 370 -28.67 49.85 3.92
N LYS A 371 -27.34 50.01 3.75
CA LYS A 371 -26.52 51.15 4.24
C LYS A 371 -25.04 51.08 3.76
N THR A 372 -24.72 51.97 2.82
CA THR A 372 -23.54 52.86 2.66
C THR A 372 -22.14 52.54 3.25
N TYR A 373 -21.13 52.65 2.36
CA TYR A 373 -19.69 53.09 2.50
C TYR A 373 -18.81 52.38 3.56
N SER A 374 -17.52 52.09 3.35
CA SER A 374 -16.45 52.80 2.65
C SER A 374 -15.34 51.84 2.15
N THR A 375 -14.63 52.27 1.12
CA THR A 375 -13.32 51.76 0.67
C THR A 375 -12.22 52.12 1.67
N ASP A 376 -11.24 51.21 1.80
CA ASP A 376 -9.79 51.42 2.00
C ASP A 376 -9.21 50.45 3.02
N ASP A 377 -8.67 49.33 2.51
CA ASP A 377 -7.28 48.90 2.78
C ASP A 377 -6.99 47.63 1.97
N TYR A 378 -6.19 47.83 0.92
CA TYR A 378 -5.60 46.82 0.06
C TYR A 378 -4.22 46.49 0.62
N ASP A 379 -4.03 45.28 1.15
CA ASP A 379 -2.70 44.72 1.43
C ASP A 379 -2.44 43.55 0.46
N PRO A 380 -1.57 43.73 -0.57
CA PRO A 380 -1.38 42.73 -1.62
C PRO A 380 -0.41 41.60 -1.27
N PHE A 381 0.29 41.61 -0.12
CA PHE A 381 1.20 40.51 0.25
C PHE A 381 1.31 40.33 1.77
N GLY A 382 0.24 39.82 2.40
CA GLY A 382 0.22 39.33 3.77
C GLY A 382 -0.02 37.82 3.83
N GLN A 383 0.89 37.10 4.47
CA GLN A 383 0.96 35.64 4.59
C GLN A 383 -0.39 35.01 4.98
N SER A 384 -0.93 34.13 4.14
CA SER A 384 -1.85 33.08 4.58
C SER A 384 -1.26 31.74 4.18
N GLU A 385 -0.79 31.00 5.19
CA GLU A 385 -0.49 29.59 5.08
C GLU A 385 -1.68 28.86 4.42
N PRO A 386 -1.44 27.93 3.48
CA PRO A 386 -2.53 27.18 2.90
C PRO A 386 -3.15 26.32 3.99
N LEU A 387 -4.42 26.63 4.32
CA LEU A 387 -5.29 25.80 5.14
C LEU A 387 -5.33 24.39 4.52
N LYS A 388 -4.55 23.49 5.10
CA LYS A 388 -4.57 22.07 4.77
C LYS A 388 -5.99 21.56 5.04
N ARG A 389 -6.53 20.74 4.13
CA ARG A 389 -7.74 19.97 4.41
C ARG A 389 -7.45 19.01 5.56
N HIS A 390 -7.64 19.48 6.79
CA HIS A 390 -7.60 18.72 8.03
C HIS A 390 -8.98 18.86 8.67
N ARG A 391 -9.78 17.79 8.61
CA ARG A 391 -10.95 17.52 9.46
C ARG A 391 -11.09 15.99 9.49
N SER A 392 -11.10 15.30 10.62
CA SER A 392 -11.59 15.64 11.96
C SER A 392 -10.82 14.85 13.02
N CYS A 393 -10.14 15.52 13.95
CA CYS A 393 -9.52 14.95 15.14
C CYS A 393 -10.23 15.49 16.39
N HIS A 394 -11.48 15.06 16.64
CA HIS A 394 -12.18 15.44 17.87
C HIS A 394 -12.90 14.30 18.60
N VAL A 395 -13.01 13.09 18.01
CA VAL A 395 -13.62 11.94 18.70
C VAL A 395 -12.57 11.05 19.37
N LEU A 396 -11.41 10.86 18.74
CA LEU A 396 -10.32 10.01 19.25
C LEU A 396 -9.69 10.53 20.56
N SER A 397 -9.58 11.85 20.72
CA SER A 397 -9.03 12.45 21.94
C SER A 397 -9.97 12.36 23.16
N GLU A 398 -11.27 12.19 22.95
CA GLU A 398 -12.24 11.98 24.03
C GLU A 398 -12.28 10.51 24.47
N ILE A 399 -12.18 9.56 23.55
CA ILE A 399 -12.15 8.12 23.87
C ILE A 399 -10.88 7.74 24.66
N ILE A 400 -9.72 8.31 24.31
CA ILE A 400 -8.47 8.08 25.06
C ILE A 400 -8.53 8.71 26.45
N LYS A 401 -9.09 9.93 26.59
CA LYS A 401 -9.29 10.57 27.90
C LYS A 401 -10.29 9.82 28.78
N GLU A 402 -11.28 9.16 28.20
CA GLU A 402 -12.26 8.37 28.95
C GLU A 402 -11.68 7.03 29.41
N ASN A 403 -10.76 6.44 28.65
CA ASN A 403 -10.01 5.25 29.07
C ASN A 403 -8.93 5.56 30.12
N GLU A 404 -8.27 6.72 30.05
CA GLU A 404 -7.31 7.17 31.08
C GLU A 404 -7.97 7.55 32.41
N LYS A 405 -9.26 7.90 32.42
CA LYS A 405 -10.03 8.16 33.66
C LYS A 405 -10.54 6.90 34.36
N ARG A 406 -10.43 5.72 33.73
CA ARG A 406 -10.89 4.43 34.28
C ARG A 406 -9.75 3.57 34.86
N LEU A 407 -8.53 4.11 34.91
CA LEU A 407 -7.41 3.65 35.72
C LEU A 407 -7.24 4.57 36.92
#